data_AF-A0A7X1XGS9-F1
#
_entry.id   AF-A0A7X1XGS9-F1
#
_cell.length_a   1.000
_cell.length_b   1.000
_cell.length_c   1.000
_cell.angle_alpha   90.00
_cell.angle_beta   90.00
_cell.angle_gamma   90.00
#
_symmetry.space_group_name_H-M   'P 1'
#
loop_
_entity.id
_entity.type
_entity.pdbx_description
1 polymer ?
#
loop_
_entity_poly.entity_id
_entity_poly.type
_entity_poly.pdbx_seq_one_letter_code
_entity_poly.pdbx_strand_id
1 'polypeptide(L)'
;MTVSIISFNYDPLDRYIAFTRSDEPVGLRFYQRDQWVTAIQGNVATSLLRNNHQALAQRDSTGATLFATDLPGSAISLVKPLHPVNNVVYSPYGYSRSLDSASALVGFNGELPEAITGHYLLGNGHRAYNPVLLRFNSPDSLSPFSKGGINAALRI
;
A
#
# COMPACT_ATOMS: atom_id res chain seq x y z
N MET A 1 24.93 -9.73 10.73
CA MET A 1 23.73 -8.88 10.63
C MET A 1 23.43 -8.74 9.15
N THR A 2 22.40 -9.42 8.64
CA THR A 2 22.00 -9.34 7.23
C THR A 2 21.15 -8.08 7.03
N VAL A 3 21.58 -7.18 6.15
CA VAL A 3 20.79 -5.99 5.77
C VAL A 3 19.84 -6.42 4.67
N SER A 4 18.53 -6.25 4.88
CA SER A 4 17.54 -6.45 3.82
C SER A 4 17.42 -5.17 3.00
N ILE A 5 17.54 -5.27 1.68
CA ILE A 5 17.46 -4.13 0.75
C ILE A 5 16.18 -4.26 -0.07
N ILE A 6 15.50 -3.14 -0.29
CA ILE A 6 14.43 -3.01 -1.27
C ILE A 6 14.76 -1.92 -2.30
N SER A 7 14.52 -2.24 -3.57
CA SER A 7 14.64 -1.30 -4.69
C SER A 7 13.29 -1.12 -5.38
N PHE A 8 13.01 0.08 -5.86
CA PHE A 8 11.76 0.45 -6.53
C PHE A 8 12.06 0.96 -7.95
N ASN A 9 11.23 0.60 -8.91
CA ASN A 9 11.32 1.02 -10.31
C ASN A 9 10.05 1.74 -10.73
N TYR A 10 10.20 2.77 -11.56
CA TYR A 10 9.13 3.67 -11.95
C TYR A 10 8.98 3.70 -13.47
N ASP A 11 7.77 3.95 -13.94
CA ASP A 11 7.51 4.27 -15.35
C ASP A 11 7.70 5.78 -15.63
N PRO A 12 7.67 6.22 -16.91
CA PRO A 12 7.82 7.63 -17.26
C PRO A 12 6.71 8.58 -16.76
N LEU A 13 5.68 8.06 -16.08
CA LEU A 13 4.61 8.84 -15.43
C LEU A 13 4.80 8.89 -13.91
N ASP A 14 6.01 8.59 -13.42
CA ASP A 14 6.39 8.53 -12.02
C ASP A 14 5.54 7.53 -11.20
N ARG A 15 5.08 6.45 -11.85
CA ARG A 15 4.36 5.39 -11.15
C ARG A 15 5.29 4.25 -10.80
N TYR A 16 5.33 3.90 -9.52
CA TYR A 16 6.05 2.74 -9.03
C TYR A 16 5.45 1.41 -9.55
N ILE A 17 6.11 0.80 -10.54
CA ILE A 17 5.60 -0.38 -11.25
C ILE A 17 6.25 -1.69 -10.81
N ALA A 18 7.42 -1.66 -10.17
CA ALA A 18 8.12 -2.88 -9.79
C ALA A 18 9.05 -2.71 -8.60
N PHE A 19 9.13 -3.73 -7.74
CA PHE A 19 10.09 -3.78 -6.64
C PHE A 19 10.88 -5.08 -6.60
N THR A 20 12.05 -5.00 -5.98
CA THR A 20 12.90 -6.15 -5.71
C THR A 20 13.33 -6.08 -4.26
N ARG A 21 13.06 -7.15 -3.51
CA ARG A 21 13.58 -7.37 -2.17
C ARG A 21 14.66 -8.44 -2.23
N SER A 22 15.67 -8.34 -1.37
CA SER A 22 16.68 -9.38 -1.22
C SER A 22 16.02 -10.74 -1.07
N ASP A 23 16.41 -11.71 -1.92
CA ASP A 23 15.94 -13.09 -1.90
C ASP A 23 14.45 -13.34 -2.21
N GLU A 24 13.72 -12.35 -2.75
CA GLU A 24 12.35 -12.52 -3.23
C GLU A 24 12.22 -12.34 -4.76
N PRO A 25 11.26 -13.01 -5.42
CA PRO A 25 10.90 -12.70 -6.80
C PRO A 25 10.50 -11.24 -6.98
N VAL A 26 10.80 -10.67 -8.14
CA VAL A 26 10.35 -9.33 -8.52
C VAL A 26 8.84 -9.22 -8.37
N GLY A 27 8.40 -8.17 -7.69
CA GLY A 27 7.01 -7.79 -7.61
C GLY A 27 6.67 -6.73 -8.65
N LEU A 28 5.59 -6.92 -9.40
CA LEU A 28 5.07 -6.00 -10.42
C LEU A 28 3.72 -5.45 -9.97
N ARG A 29 3.41 -4.22 -10.39
CA ARG A 29 2.12 -3.54 -10.19
C ARG A 29 1.57 -3.03 -11.51
N PHE A 30 0.29 -3.22 -11.72
CA PHE A 30 -0.44 -2.76 -12.90
C PHE A 30 -1.54 -1.80 -12.50
N TYR A 31 -1.73 -0.77 -13.32
CA TYR A 31 -2.57 0.38 -13.01
C TYR A 31 -3.71 0.53 -14.01
N GLN A 32 -4.87 0.96 -13.50
CA GLN A 32 -6.01 1.41 -14.28
C GLN A 32 -6.47 2.75 -13.69
N ARG A 33 -6.44 3.82 -14.50
CA ARG A 33 -6.82 5.19 -14.07
C ARG A 33 -6.10 5.63 -12.77
N ASP A 34 -4.78 5.43 -12.74
CA ASP A 34 -3.86 5.74 -11.62
C ASP A 34 -4.16 5.04 -10.29
N GLN A 35 -5.05 4.05 -10.30
CA GLN A 35 -5.25 3.11 -9.20
C GLN A 35 -4.60 1.79 -9.60
N TRP A 36 -3.79 1.20 -8.71
CA TRP A 36 -3.26 -0.13 -9.00
C TRP A 36 -4.33 -1.20 -8.79
N VAL A 37 -4.41 -2.12 -9.73
CA VAL A 37 -5.49 -3.13 -9.84
C VAL A 37 -4.97 -4.55 -9.81
N THR A 38 -3.70 -4.77 -10.14
CA THR A 38 -3.10 -6.11 -10.10
C THR A 38 -1.69 -6.01 -9.58
N ALA A 39 -1.32 -6.94 -8.69
CA ALA A 39 0.06 -7.19 -8.33
C ALA A 39 0.44 -8.62 -8.76
N ILE A 40 1.68 -8.78 -9.21
CA ILE A 40 2.27 -10.08 -9.51
C ILE A 40 3.53 -10.20 -8.69
N GLN A 41 3.68 -11.27 -7.91
CA GLN A 41 4.92 -11.60 -7.21
C GLN A 41 5.31 -13.03 -7.54
N GLY A 42 6.40 -13.21 -8.29
CA GLY A 42 6.74 -14.50 -8.87
C GLY A 42 5.61 -15.04 -9.75
N ASN A 43 5.04 -16.19 -9.38
CA ASN A 43 3.94 -16.84 -10.12
C ASN A 43 2.55 -16.54 -9.53
N VAL A 44 2.47 -15.69 -8.50
CA VAL A 44 1.20 -15.34 -7.86
C VAL A 44 0.72 -14.00 -8.40
N ALA A 45 -0.42 -14.02 -9.09
CA ALA A 45 -1.12 -12.81 -9.51
C ALA A 45 -2.34 -12.59 -8.63
N THR A 46 -2.46 -11.39 -8.07
CA THR A 46 -3.59 -10.97 -7.24
C THR A 46 -4.21 -9.73 -7.87
N SER A 47 -5.50 -9.80 -8.18
CA SER A 47 -6.27 -8.69 -8.76
C SER A 47 -7.25 -8.12 -7.76
N LEU A 48 -7.47 -6.82 -7.83
CA LEU A 48 -8.28 -6.05 -6.91
C LEU A 48 -9.52 -5.52 -7.62
N LEU A 49 -10.68 -5.78 -7.02
CA LEU A 49 -11.95 -5.20 -7.43
C LEU A 49 -12.22 -3.96 -6.57
N ARG A 50 -12.39 -2.81 -7.23
CA ARG A 50 -12.71 -1.54 -6.59
C ARG A 50 -13.99 -0.93 -7.18
N ASN A 51 -14.69 -0.19 -6.34
CA ASN A 51 -15.66 0.82 -6.78
C ASN A 51 -15.17 2.19 -6.32
N ASN A 52 -14.74 3.03 -7.27
CA ASN A 52 -14.02 4.28 -7.00
C ASN A 52 -12.82 4.02 -6.05
N HIS A 53 -12.77 4.69 -4.90
CA HIS A 53 -11.69 4.53 -3.92
C HIS A 53 -11.87 3.32 -2.99
N GLN A 54 -13.04 2.68 -2.98
CA GLN A 54 -13.33 1.57 -2.07
C GLN A 54 -12.95 0.23 -2.68
N ALA A 55 -12.05 -0.49 -2.02
CA ALA A 55 -11.75 -1.87 -2.36
C ALA A 55 -12.83 -2.80 -1.83
N LEU A 56 -13.35 -3.65 -2.72
CA LEU A 56 -14.46 -4.55 -2.42
C LEU A 56 -13.99 -6.00 -2.26
N ALA A 57 -13.04 -6.40 -3.10
CA ALA A 57 -12.49 -7.75 -3.05
C ALA A 57 -11.09 -7.80 -3.67
N GLN A 58 -10.32 -8.82 -3.31
CA GLN A 58 -9.19 -9.27 -4.11
C GLN A 58 -9.39 -10.72 -4.53
N ARG A 59 -8.74 -11.13 -5.62
CA ARG A 59 -8.76 -12.49 -6.12
C ARG A 59 -7.36 -12.91 -6.55
N ASP A 60 -6.93 -14.07 -6.07
CA ASP A 60 -5.72 -14.76 -6.48
C ASP A 60 -6.06 -16.15 -7.05
N SER A 61 -5.05 -17.00 -7.22
CA SER A 61 -5.23 -18.39 -7.67
C SER A 61 -5.95 -19.28 -6.65
N THR A 62 -5.96 -18.89 -5.37
CA THR A 62 -6.55 -19.65 -4.26
C THR A 62 -8.01 -19.30 -4.01
N GLY A 63 -8.45 -18.10 -4.41
CA GLY A 63 -9.84 -17.69 -4.29
C GLY A 63 -10.02 -16.19 -4.17
N ALA A 64 -11.21 -15.79 -3.73
CA ALA A 64 -11.56 -14.39 -3.48
C ALA A 64 -11.55 -14.07 -1.98
N THR A 65 -11.09 -12.87 -1.64
CA THR A 65 -11.24 -12.27 -0.31
C THR A 65 -12.13 -11.04 -0.46
N LEU A 66 -13.18 -10.93 0.35
CA LEU A 66 -14.02 -9.75 0.41
C LEU A 66 -13.51 -8.79 1.48
N PHE A 67 -13.70 -7.50 1.23
CA PHE A 67 -13.28 -6.43 2.14
C PHE A 67 -14.48 -5.66 2.67
N ALA A 68 -14.41 -5.32 3.96
CA ALA A 68 -15.14 -4.19 4.50
C ALA A 68 -14.18 -3.01 4.63
N THR A 69 -14.56 -1.85 4.09
CA THR A 69 -13.75 -0.63 4.15
C THR A 69 -14.49 0.49 4.87
N ASP A 70 -13.75 1.38 5.53
CA ASP A 70 -14.29 2.63 6.05
C ASP A 70 -14.50 3.68 4.91
N LEU A 71 -14.94 4.88 5.29
CA LEU A 71 -15.16 5.99 4.35
C LEU A 71 -13.86 6.43 3.63
N PRO A 72 -12.72 6.63 4.33
CA PRO A 72 -11.42 6.85 3.69
C PRO A 72 -10.90 5.71 2.81
N GLY A 73 -11.49 4.51 2.87
CA GLY A 73 -11.09 3.34 2.09
C GLY A 73 -10.11 2.41 2.80
N SER A 74 -9.91 2.56 4.11
CA SER A 74 -9.12 1.63 4.93
C SER A 74 -9.83 0.28 5.03
N ALA A 75 -9.13 -0.81 4.74
CA ALA A 75 -9.67 -2.15 4.93
C ALA A 75 -9.73 -2.50 6.42
N ILE A 76 -10.93 -2.62 6.99
CA ILE A 76 -11.17 -2.91 8.42
C ILE A 76 -11.50 -4.38 8.68
N SER A 77 -11.94 -5.11 7.66
CA SER A 77 -12.22 -6.54 7.77
C SER A 77 -11.99 -7.25 6.44
N LEU A 78 -11.42 -8.46 6.52
CA LEU A 78 -11.13 -9.34 5.39
C LEU A 78 -11.81 -10.69 5.61
N VAL A 79 -12.57 -11.14 4.63
CA VAL A 79 -13.33 -12.38 4.68
C VAL A 79 -12.93 -13.29 3.52
N LYS A 80 -12.33 -14.43 3.83
CA LYS A 80 -12.09 -15.53 2.88
C LYS A 80 -13.08 -16.67 3.16
N PRO A 81 -13.62 -17.35 2.13
CA PRO A 81 -14.44 -18.53 2.33
C PRO A 81 -13.75 -19.56 3.23
N LEU A 82 -14.49 -20.16 4.16
CA LEU A 82 -14.01 -21.21 5.08
C LEU A 82 -12.88 -20.77 6.04
N HIS A 83 -12.62 -19.47 6.18
CA HIS A 83 -11.63 -18.93 7.10
C HIS A 83 -12.29 -17.99 8.11
N PRO A 84 -11.72 -17.83 9.32
CA PRO A 84 -12.16 -16.80 10.25
C PRO A 84 -12.07 -15.40 9.63
N VAL A 85 -12.97 -14.52 10.05
CA VAL A 85 -12.93 -13.10 9.70
C VAL A 85 -11.65 -12.50 10.28
N ASN A 86 -10.86 -11.83 9.44
CA ASN A 86 -9.64 -11.15 9.86
C ASN A 86 -9.93 -9.64 9.95
N ASN A 87 -9.99 -9.12 11.18
CA ASN A 87 -10.21 -7.70 11.42
C ASN A 87 -8.88 -6.96 11.54
N VAL A 88 -8.82 -5.76 10.96
CA VAL A 88 -7.64 -4.91 10.98
C VAL A 88 -7.97 -3.62 11.72
N VAL A 89 -7.08 -3.25 12.64
CA VAL A 89 -7.20 -2.04 13.43
C VAL A 89 -6.01 -1.14 13.12
N TYR A 90 -6.30 0.14 12.91
CA TYR A 90 -5.31 1.17 12.63
C TYR A 90 -5.29 2.21 13.74
N SER A 91 -4.12 2.76 14.04
CA SER A 91 -4.05 4.06 14.67
C SER A 91 -4.61 5.14 13.73
N PRO A 92 -4.96 6.33 14.23
CA PRO A 92 -5.39 7.45 13.38
C PRO A 92 -4.39 7.82 12.26
N TYR A 93 -3.13 7.41 12.41
CA TYR A 93 -2.04 7.68 11.49
C TYR A 93 -1.64 6.47 10.63
N GLY A 94 -2.42 5.40 10.67
CA GLY A 94 -2.24 4.21 9.81
C GLY A 94 -1.28 3.16 10.35
N TYR A 95 -0.83 3.26 11.60
CA TYR A 95 -0.04 2.18 12.20
C TYR A 95 -0.94 0.99 12.54
N SER A 96 -0.55 -0.20 12.13
CA SER A 96 -1.24 -1.45 12.46
C SER A 96 -0.23 -2.56 12.64
N ARG A 97 -0.41 -3.38 13.69
CA ARG A 97 0.42 -4.56 13.94
C ARG A 97 -0.08 -5.80 13.21
N SER A 98 -1.34 -5.81 12.78
CA SER A 98 -2.00 -6.99 12.20
C SER A 98 -1.81 -7.11 10.68
N LEU A 99 -1.23 -6.09 10.04
CA LEU A 99 -1.00 -6.05 8.59
C LEU A 99 0.26 -6.76 8.13
N ASP A 100 1.19 -7.05 9.05
CA ASP A 100 2.45 -7.75 8.75
C ASP A 100 2.24 -9.19 8.21
N SER A 101 1.02 -9.73 8.34
CA SER A 101 0.68 -11.11 7.99
C SER A 101 -0.45 -11.24 6.95
N ALA A 102 -1.03 -10.12 6.50
CA ALA A 102 -2.16 -10.16 5.59
C ALA A 102 -1.65 -10.19 4.14
N SER A 103 -2.02 -11.21 3.37
CA SER A 103 -1.89 -11.27 1.90
C SER A 103 -2.79 -10.24 1.19
N ALA A 104 -3.14 -9.17 1.88
CA ALA A 104 -4.04 -8.12 1.42
C ALA A 104 -3.28 -7.18 0.50
N LEU A 105 -3.92 -6.80 -0.61
CA LEU A 105 -3.45 -5.72 -1.45
C LEU A 105 -3.90 -4.33 -0.94
N VAL A 106 -4.67 -4.26 0.15
CA VAL A 106 -5.24 -3.00 0.62
C VAL A 106 -5.13 -2.91 2.14
N GLY A 107 -4.66 -1.75 2.62
CA GLY A 107 -4.54 -1.42 4.03
C GLY A 107 -5.23 -0.09 4.36
N PHE A 108 -4.52 0.80 5.05
CA PHE A 108 -5.01 2.11 5.49
C PHE A 108 -5.24 3.08 4.32
N ASN A 109 -6.39 3.76 4.28
CA ASN A 109 -6.79 4.67 3.20
C ASN A 109 -6.60 4.08 1.79
N GLY A 110 -6.85 2.78 1.63
CA GLY A 110 -6.71 2.11 0.33
C GLY A 110 -5.29 1.70 -0.04
N GLU A 111 -4.30 2.00 0.81
CA GLU A 111 -2.86 1.79 0.57
C GLU A 111 -2.30 0.72 1.51
N LEU A 112 -1.37 -0.09 1.01
CA LEU A 112 -0.70 -1.12 1.80
C LEU A 112 0.69 -0.63 2.23
N PRO A 113 1.08 -0.77 3.51
CA PRO A 113 2.45 -0.47 3.91
C PRO A 113 3.41 -1.44 3.23
N GLU A 114 4.60 -0.96 2.89
CA GLU A 114 5.68 -1.79 2.37
C GLU A 114 6.21 -2.70 3.49
N ALA A 115 6.33 -4.00 3.21
CA ALA A 115 6.57 -5.04 4.21
C ALA A 115 7.89 -4.94 4.98
N ILE A 116 8.96 -4.40 4.39
CA ILE A 116 10.26 -4.27 5.06
C ILE A 116 10.30 -3.02 5.94
N THR A 117 9.83 -1.89 5.41
CA THR A 117 9.97 -0.57 6.01
C THR A 117 8.78 -0.18 6.90
N GLY A 118 7.61 -0.78 6.68
CA GLY A 118 6.34 -0.38 7.29
C GLY A 118 5.84 0.98 6.79
N HIS A 119 6.41 1.53 5.71
CA HIS A 119 6.06 2.84 5.17
C HIS A 119 4.99 2.73 4.09
N TYR A 120 4.14 3.74 4.00
CA TYR A 120 3.17 3.87 2.91
C TYR A 120 3.80 4.63 1.74
N LEU A 121 3.87 4.00 0.56
CA LEU A 121 4.44 4.58 -0.65
C LEU A 121 3.40 5.41 -1.41
N LEU A 122 3.06 6.58 -0.86
CA LEU A 122 1.97 7.43 -1.35
C LEU A 122 2.36 8.23 -2.59
N GLY A 123 1.34 8.62 -3.38
CA GLY A 123 1.54 9.35 -4.64
C GLY A 123 2.30 8.50 -5.66
N ASN A 124 1.89 7.23 -5.82
CA ASN A 124 2.57 6.23 -6.65
C ASN A 124 4.06 6.02 -6.31
N GLY A 125 4.40 6.11 -5.03
CA GLY A 125 5.77 5.96 -4.55
C GLY A 125 6.62 7.22 -4.60
N HIS A 126 6.02 8.39 -4.88
CA HIS A 126 6.71 9.68 -4.84
C HIS A 126 7.19 10.05 -3.42
N ARG A 127 6.40 9.74 -2.38
CA ARG A 127 6.82 9.95 -0.98
C ARG A 127 6.49 8.77 -0.09
N ALA A 128 7.48 8.34 0.69
CA ALA A 128 7.30 7.37 1.75
C ALA A 128 6.79 8.06 3.02
N TYR A 129 5.56 7.74 3.43
CA TYR A 129 4.96 8.16 4.70
C TYR A 129 5.25 7.12 5.79
N ASN A 130 5.79 7.58 6.91
CA ASN A 130 6.09 6.74 8.06
C ASN A 130 4.96 6.85 9.11
N PRO A 131 4.16 5.80 9.32
CA PRO A 131 3.04 5.83 10.27
C PRO A 131 3.47 5.81 11.74
N VAL A 132 4.74 5.56 12.03
CA VAL A 132 5.32 5.62 13.39
C VAL A 132 5.81 7.04 13.70
N LEU A 133 6.44 7.69 12.72
CA LEU A 133 6.90 9.09 12.84
C LEU A 133 5.84 10.12 12.44
N LEU A 134 4.69 9.67 11.94
CA LEU A 134 3.54 10.49 11.55
C LEU A 134 3.85 11.53 10.47
N ARG A 135 4.84 11.27 9.62
CA ARG A 135 5.36 12.23 8.64
C ARG A 135 5.93 11.56 7.39
N PHE A 136 6.14 12.35 6.34
CA PHE A 136 6.91 11.91 5.18
C PHE A 136 8.41 11.89 5.46
N ASN A 137 9.11 10.94 4.83
CA ASN A 137 10.57 10.82 4.91
C ASN A 137 11.30 11.80 3.98
N SER A 138 10.59 12.42 3.04
CA SER A 138 11.09 13.46 2.14
C SER A 138 10.19 14.70 2.19
N PRO A 139 10.76 15.91 1.98
CA PRO A 139 9.98 17.13 1.90
C PRO A 139 9.04 17.13 0.69
N ASP A 140 7.91 17.84 0.80
CA ASP A 140 7.06 18.22 -0.33
C ASP A 140 7.87 19.10 -1.30
N SER A 141 7.83 18.76 -2.60
CA SER A 141 8.56 19.49 -3.64
C SER A 141 8.04 20.92 -3.86
N LEU A 142 6.82 21.21 -3.42
CA LEU A 142 6.23 22.54 -3.47
C LEU A 142 6.55 23.36 -2.23
N SER A 143 6.96 22.74 -1.12
CA SER A 143 7.37 23.46 0.10
C SER A 143 8.68 24.23 -0.10
N PRO A 144 8.87 25.36 0.62
CA PRO A 144 7.98 25.93 1.63
C PRO A 144 6.84 26.79 1.07
N PHE A 145 6.74 26.90 -0.26
CA PHE A 145 5.80 27.81 -0.93
C PHE A 145 4.59 27.04 -1.49
N SER A 146 3.76 27.73 -2.29
CA SER A 146 2.66 27.12 -3.03
C SER A 146 1.74 26.26 -2.14
N LYS A 147 1.39 25.05 -2.58
CA LYS A 147 0.48 24.15 -1.85
C LYS A 147 1.16 23.30 -0.77
N GLY A 148 2.50 23.28 -0.72
CA GLY A 148 3.25 22.43 0.23
C GLY A 148 3.28 22.99 1.65
N GLY A 149 3.10 24.32 1.80
CA GLY A 149 3.14 24.99 3.09
C GLY A 149 4.52 24.93 3.76
N ILE A 150 4.62 25.53 4.95
CA ILE A 150 5.89 25.74 5.65
C ILE A 150 6.49 24.42 6.16
N ASN A 151 5.64 23.47 6.57
CA ASN A 151 6.11 22.18 7.08
C ASN A 151 6.11 21.12 5.98
N ALA A 152 7.27 20.94 5.36
CA ALA A 152 7.45 20.09 4.18
C ALA A 152 7.22 18.59 4.41
N ALA A 153 7.19 18.12 5.66
CA ALA A 153 7.07 16.70 5.97
C ALA A 153 5.66 16.29 6.44
N LEU A 154 4.71 17.21 6.55
CA LEU A 154 3.36 16.89 7.00
C LEU A 154 2.60 16.04 6.00
N ARG A 155 1.84 15.09 6.53
CA ARG A 155 0.73 14.48 5.81
C ARG A 155 -0.47 15.42 5.92
N ILE A 156 -0.67 16.22 4.87
CA ILE A 156 -1.82 17.12 4.69
C ILE A 156 -3.01 16.35 4.11
#